data_AF-A0A4Q3TRK9-F1
#
_entry.id   AF-A0A4Q3TRK9-F1
#
_cell.length_a   1.000
_cell.length_b   1.000
_cell.length_c   1.000
_cell.angle_alpha   90.00
_cell.angle_beta   90.00
_cell.angle_gamma   90.00
#
_symmetry.space_group_name_H-M   'P 1'
#
loop_
_entity.id
_entity.type
_entity.pdbx_description
1 polymer ?
#
loop_
_entity_poly.entity_id
_entity_poly.type
_entity_poly.pdbx_seq_one_letter_code
_entity_poly.pdbx_strand_id
1 'polypeptide(L)'
;LLDGSARLALKARGTGPEGEAARFHRFIFIERDAERCRELETLKTEFPGLASDIRVKQGDANAEIKTLCAKNWRGRRAVLFLDPYGMQVEWQTIEAVAQTKAIDLWLLFPLGIGVSRLLTRSGEIPQGWRTRLDKLLGTTTWYDEFYKVEHAPDLFGNDQEHVLKATNQTIARYFNDRLKTVFPANGVAEPGVLRNSSNNPLYLLCFAAGNDRGAPIAVKIANHILQAAR
;
A
#
# COMPACT_ATOMS: atom_id res chain seq x y z
N LEU A 1 16.09 -16.31 10.89
CA LEU A 1 15.25 -15.83 9.77
C LEU A 1 14.22 -14.88 10.35
N LEU A 2 14.03 -13.71 9.75
CA LEU A 2 12.90 -12.85 10.11
C LEU A 2 11.61 -13.50 9.58
N ASP A 3 10.55 -13.51 10.39
CA ASP A 3 9.26 -14.05 10.00
C ASP A 3 8.62 -13.18 8.91
N GLY A 4 8.09 -13.82 7.86
CA GLY A 4 7.28 -13.14 6.85
C GLY A 4 5.95 -12.63 7.40
N SER A 5 5.31 -11.69 6.69
CA SER A 5 4.05 -11.04 7.10
C SER A 5 2.92 -12.03 7.42
N ALA A 6 2.81 -13.12 6.65
CA ALA A 6 1.82 -14.18 6.90
C ALA A 6 1.98 -14.82 8.29
N ARG A 7 3.23 -15.15 8.67
CA ARG A 7 3.53 -15.76 9.97
C ARG A 7 3.36 -14.75 11.11
N LEU A 8 3.76 -13.50 10.91
CA LEU A 8 3.51 -12.41 11.86
C LEU A 8 2.02 -12.21 12.12
N ALA A 9 1.17 -12.25 11.09
CA ALA A 9 -0.27 -12.17 11.25
C ALA A 9 -0.82 -13.33 12.08
N LEU A 10 -0.34 -14.57 11.87
CA LEU A 10 -0.75 -15.74 12.65
C LEU A 10 -0.29 -15.70 14.11
N LYS A 11 0.79 -14.97 14.40
CA LYS A 11 1.30 -14.72 15.76
C LYS A 11 0.61 -13.55 16.45
N ALA A 12 -0.05 -12.67 15.70
CA ALA A 12 -0.76 -11.53 16.29
C ALA A 12 -1.86 -12.01 17.25
N ARG A 13 -1.75 -11.60 18.51
CA ARG A 13 -2.73 -11.80 19.57
C ARG A 13 -3.10 -10.42 20.10
N GLY A 14 -4.37 -10.23 20.39
CA GLY A 14 -4.85 -9.00 21.00
C GLY A 14 -4.58 -8.98 22.50
N THR A 15 -4.70 -7.79 23.07
CA THR A 15 -4.78 -7.54 24.51
C THR A 15 -6.14 -6.93 24.86
N GLY A 16 -7.14 -7.19 24.01
CA GLY A 16 -8.49 -6.64 24.12
C GLY A 16 -9.32 -7.28 25.24
N PRO A 17 -10.65 -7.09 25.25
CA PRO A 17 -11.53 -7.66 26.28
C PRO A 17 -11.42 -9.18 26.43
N GLU A 18 -11.06 -9.86 25.33
CA GLU A 18 -10.84 -11.31 25.29
C GLU A 18 -9.40 -11.72 25.68
N GLY A 19 -8.57 -10.77 26.13
CA GLY A 19 -7.19 -11.00 26.52
C GLY A 19 -6.37 -11.70 25.43
N GLU A 20 -5.55 -12.68 25.83
CA GLU A 20 -4.73 -13.49 24.92
C GLU A 20 -5.53 -14.31 23.90
N ALA A 21 -6.84 -14.51 24.13
CA ALA A 21 -7.72 -15.19 23.20
C ALA A 21 -8.17 -14.31 22.02
N ALA A 22 -8.02 -12.98 22.13
CA ALA A 22 -8.34 -12.05 21.06
C ALA A 22 -7.47 -12.35 19.83
N ARG A 23 -8.09 -12.76 18.72
CA ARG A 23 -7.39 -13.05 17.47
C ARG A 23 -8.25 -12.76 16.25
N PHE A 24 -7.63 -12.73 15.09
CA PHE A 24 -8.39 -12.75 13.84
C PHE A 24 -9.11 -14.08 13.65
N HIS A 25 -10.36 -14.00 13.19
CA HIS A 25 -11.21 -15.16 12.93
C HIS A 25 -10.83 -15.90 11.65
N ARG A 26 -10.22 -15.22 10.67
CA ARG A 26 -9.82 -15.78 9.38
C ARG A 26 -8.54 -15.13 8.88
N PHE A 27 -7.71 -15.93 8.23
CA PHE A 27 -6.49 -15.49 7.56
C PHE A 27 -6.59 -15.86 6.09
N ILE A 28 -6.53 -14.87 5.20
CA ILE A 28 -6.58 -15.08 3.75
C ILE A 28 -5.26 -14.62 3.16
N PHE A 29 -4.49 -15.56 2.64
CA PHE A 29 -3.23 -15.29 1.94
C PHE A 29 -3.45 -15.45 0.45
N ILE A 30 -3.13 -14.42 -0.34
CA ILE A 30 -3.28 -14.43 -1.79
C ILE A 30 -1.89 -14.34 -2.41
N GLU A 31 -1.53 -15.31 -3.25
CA GLU A 31 -0.24 -15.38 -3.92
C GLU A 31 -0.44 -15.95 -5.32
N ARG A 32 0.32 -15.48 -6.30
CA ARG A 32 0.19 -15.92 -7.69
C ARG A 32 1.03 -17.17 -7.96
N ASP A 33 2.21 -17.23 -7.35
CA ASP A 33 3.16 -18.31 -7.56
C ASP A 33 2.75 -19.61 -6.84
N ALA A 34 2.77 -20.72 -7.57
CA ALA A 34 2.28 -22.00 -7.08
C ALA A 34 3.20 -22.64 -6.03
N GLU A 35 4.52 -22.41 -6.10
CA GLU A 35 5.49 -22.90 -5.11
C GLU A 35 5.30 -22.13 -3.80
N ARG A 36 5.23 -20.80 -3.85
CA ARG A 36 4.96 -19.96 -2.67
C ARG A 36 3.60 -20.24 -2.04
N CYS A 37 2.58 -20.56 -2.83
CA CYS A 37 1.30 -21.02 -2.29
C CYS A 37 1.46 -22.32 -1.49
N ARG A 38 2.25 -23.28 -1.98
CA ARG A 38 2.55 -24.52 -1.24
C ARG A 38 3.32 -24.24 0.05
N GLU A 39 4.25 -23.29 0.03
CA GLU A 39 4.92 -22.83 1.25
C GLU A 39 3.94 -22.20 2.24
N LEU A 40 2.98 -21.39 1.79
CA LEU A 40 1.96 -20.81 2.66
C LEU A 40 1.01 -21.87 3.25
N GLU A 41 0.76 -22.96 2.53
CA GLU A 41 -0.06 -24.07 3.01
C GLU A 41 0.61 -24.82 4.18
N THR A 42 1.95 -24.84 4.26
CA THR A 42 2.65 -25.48 5.40
C THR A 42 2.37 -24.79 6.73
N LEU A 43 1.95 -23.51 6.71
CA LEU A 43 1.56 -22.76 7.91
C LEU A 43 0.41 -23.44 8.67
N LYS A 44 -0.44 -24.23 8.00
CA LYS A 44 -1.49 -25.01 8.68
C LYS A 44 -0.91 -26.07 9.60
N THR A 45 0.19 -26.70 9.21
CA THR A 45 0.89 -27.70 10.03
C THR A 45 1.65 -27.04 11.17
N GLU A 46 2.23 -25.86 10.94
CA GLU A 46 2.96 -25.12 11.96
C GLU A 46 2.05 -24.45 13.00
N PHE A 47 0.82 -24.07 12.60
CA PHE A 47 -0.18 -23.45 13.46
C PHE A 47 -1.47 -24.29 13.45
N PRO A 48 -1.46 -25.51 14.02
CA PRO A 48 -2.58 -26.46 13.89
C PRO A 48 -3.89 -25.91 14.49
N GLY A 49 -3.82 -25.13 15.57
CA GLY A 49 -5.00 -24.47 16.16
C GLY A 49 -5.64 -23.38 15.30
N LEU A 50 -4.97 -22.93 14.23
CA LEU A 50 -5.46 -21.94 13.27
C LEU A 50 -5.69 -22.55 11.87
N ALA A 51 -5.39 -23.82 11.67
CA ALA A 51 -5.40 -24.47 10.35
C ALA A 51 -6.74 -24.33 9.63
N SER A 52 -7.84 -24.45 10.36
CA SER A 52 -9.21 -24.29 9.85
C SER A 52 -9.55 -22.85 9.44
N ASP A 53 -8.81 -21.86 9.93
CA ASP A 53 -9.02 -20.43 9.68
C ASP A 53 -8.09 -19.86 8.60
N ILE A 54 -7.05 -20.61 8.22
CA ILE A 54 -6.10 -20.27 7.15
C ILE A 54 -6.70 -20.65 5.78
N ARG A 55 -6.70 -19.70 4.86
CA ARG A 55 -7.11 -19.87 3.46
C ARG A 55 -6.03 -19.32 2.55
N VAL A 56 -5.39 -20.18 1.78
CA VAL A 56 -4.48 -19.78 0.71
C VAL A 56 -5.28 -19.73 -0.58
N LYS A 57 -5.10 -18.65 -1.35
CA LYS A 57 -5.70 -18.44 -2.66
C LYS A 57 -4.60 -18.22 -3.67
N GLN A 58 -4.51 -19.13 -4.63
CA GLN A 58 -3.63 -18.93 -5.77
C GLN A 58 -4.30 -18.03 -6.80
N GLY A 59 -3.74 -16.85 -7.09
CA GLY A 59 -4.34 -15.93 -8.06
C GLY A 59 -3.68 -14.55 -8.11
N ASP A 60 -4.17 -13.73 -9.04
CA ASP A 60 -3.80 -12.32 -9.07
C ASP A 60 -4.42 -11.57 -7.88
N ALA A 61 -3.58 -10.86 -7.13
CA ALA A 61 -4.03 -10.16 -5.92
C ALA A 61 -5.12 -9.12 -6.21
N ASN A 62 -4.99 -8.34 -7.28
CA ASN A 62 -6.01 -7.33 -7.62
C ASN A 62 -7.37 -8.00 -7.90
N ALA A 63 -7.39 -9.08 -8.67
CA ALA A 63 -8.61 -9.82 -8.98
C ALA A 63 -9.25 -10.47 -7.73
N GLU A 64 -8.46 -11.15 -6.91
CA GLU A 64 -8.93 -11.84 -5.72
C GLU A 64 -9.41 -10.87 -4.63
N ILE A 65 -8.73 -9.74 -4.44
CA ILE A 65 -9.14 -8.69 -3.50
C ILE A 65 -10.46 -8.06 -3.98
N LYS A 66 -10.59 -7.71 -5.26
CA LYS A 66 -11.86 -7.16 -5.80
C LYS A 66 -13.02 -8.14 -5.60
N THR A 67 -12.79 -9.43 -5.85
CA THR A 67 -13.77 -10.50 -5.59
C THR A 67 -14.15 -10.60 -4.09
N LEU A 68 -13.19 -10.40 -3.19
CA LEU A 68 -13.45 -10.38 -1.75
C LEU A 68 -14.24 -9.13 -1.33
N CYS A 69 -13.91 -7.97 -1.89
CA CYS A 69 -14.57 -6.70 -1.62
C CYS A 69 -16.04 -6.71 -2.06
N ALA A 70 -16.37 -7.43 -3.14
CA ALA A 70 -17.74 -7.59 -3.63
C ALA A 70 -18.68 -8.41 -2.70
N LYS A 71 -18.15 -9.07 -1.66
CA LYS A 71 -18.96 -9.82 -0.70
C LYS A 71 -19.68 -8.89 0.29
N ASN A 72 -20.68 -9.43 1.00
CA ASN A 72 -21.32 -8.69 2.09
C ASN A 72 -20.36 -8.50 3.28
N TRP A 73 -20.08 -7.22 3.58
CA TRP A 73 -19.23 -6.77 4.68
C TRP A 73 -20.00 -6.29 5.91
N ARG A 74 -21.34 -6.37 5.90
CA ARG A 74 -22.16 -6.04 7.08
C ARG A 74 -21.78 -6.94 8.26
N GLY A 75 -21.43 -6.31 9.38
CA GLY A 75 -21.01 -7.00 10.60
C GLY A 75 -19.63 -7.67 10.50
N ARG A 76 -18.82 -7.33 9.49
CA ARG A 76 -17.46 -7.87 9.30
C ARG A 76 -16.46 -6.74 9.26
N ARG A 77 -15.24 -7.04 9.68
CA ARG A 77 -14.09 -6.15 9.65
C ARG A 77 -12.86 -6.94 9.24
N ALA A 78 -11.94 -6.29 8.54
CA ALA A 78 -10.65 -6.88 8.20
C ALA A 78 -9.56 -5.82 8.22
N VAL A 79 -8.32 -6.29 8.36
CA VAL A 79 -7.12 -5.54 8.03
C VAL A 79 -6.51 -6.20 6.80
N LEU A 80 -6.15 -5.41 5.80
CA LEU A 80 -5.51 -5.86 4.57
C LEU A 80 -4.08 -5.29 4.53
N PHE A 81 -3.10 -6.16 4.39
CA PHE A 81 -1.70 -5.77 4.18
C PHE A 81 -1.32 -6.04 2.72
N LEU A 82 -1.06 -4.98 1.96
CA LEU A 82 -0.60 -5.05 0.57
C LEU A 82 0.88 -4.77 0.48
N ASP A 83 1.64 -5.79 0.09
CA ASP A 83 3.08 -5.74 -0.15
C ASP A 83 3.36 -6.13 -1.61
N PRO A 84 3.20 -5.18 -2.56
CA PRO A 84 3.36 -5.49 -3.97
C PRO A 84 4.82 -5.58 -4.38
N TYR A 85 5.08 -6.48 -5.34
CA TYR A 85 6.34 -6.45 -6.05
C TYR A 85 6.35 -5.29 -7.07
N GLY A 86 6.85 -4.13 -6.63
CA GLY A 86 6.83 -2.91 -7.44
C GLY A 86 5.41 -2.37 -7.63
N MET A 87 5.10 -1.85 -8.82
CA MET A 87 3.86 -1.09 -9.08
C MET A 87 2.68 -1.97 -9.54
N GLN A 88 2.50 -3.13 -8.92
CA GLN A 88 1.51 -4.12 -9.34
C GLN A 88 0.10 -3.87 -8.78
N VAL A 89 -0.05 -3.03 -7.75
CA VAL A 89 -1.37 -2.65 -7.24
C VAL A 89 -2.02 -1.68 -8.22
N GLU A 90 -3.25 -1.99 -8.62
CA GLU A 90 -4.09 -1.08 -9.40
C GLU A 90 -4.96 -0.23 -8.44
N TRP A 91 -5.14 1.05 -8.76
CA TRP A 91 -5.95 1.98 -7.96
C TRP A 91 -7.38 1.49 -7.76
N GLN A 92 -7.96 0.83 -8.77
CA GLN A 92 -9.30 0.22 -8.67
C GLN A 92 -9.41 -0.81 -7.55
N THR A 93 -8.31 -1.50 -7.20
CA THR A 93 -8.28 -2.41 -6.06
C THR A 93 -8.37 -1.65 -4.74
N ILE A 94 -7.68 -0.52 -4.63
CA ILE A 94 -7.73 0.38 -3.46
C ILE A 94 -9.15 0.96 -3.32
N GLU A 95 -9.76 1.39 -4.43
CA GLU A 95 -11.14 1.87 -4.46
C GLU A 95 -12.14 0.80 -4.00
N ALA A 96 -12.01 -0.43 -4.50
CA ALA A 96 -12.86 -1.54 -4.08
C ALA A 96 -12.74 -1.82 -2.57
N VAL A 97 -11.52 -1.73 -2.02
CA VAL A 97 -11.28 -1.87 -0.58
C VAL A 97 -11.96 -0.73 0.20
N ALA A 98 -11.80 0.52 -0.23
CA ALA A 98 -12.39 1.68 0.44
C ALA A 98 -13.93 1.62 0.43
N GLN A 99 -14.52 1.19 -0.69
CA GLN A 99 -15.98 1.03 -0.86
C GLN A 99 -16.61 0.04 0.13
N THR A 100 -15.83 -0.93 0.64
CA THR A 100 -16.35 -1.86 1.68
C THR A 100 -16.73 -1.14 2.97
N LYS A 101 -16.11 0.02 3.25
CA LYS A 101 -16.15 0.74 4.53
C LYS A 101 -15.82 -0.14 5.76
N ALA A 102 -15.17 -1.27 5.51
CA ALA A 102 -15.06 -2.39 6.46
C ALA A 102 -13.63 -2.96 6.53
N ILE A 103 -12.76 -2.65 5.57
CA ILE A 103 -11.37 -3.09 5.53
C ILE A 103 -10.45 -1.91 5.81
N ASP A 104 -9.55 -2.04 6.78
CA ASP A 104 -8.46 -1.09 6.97
C ASP A 104 -7.25 -1.56 6.16
N LEU A 105 -6.66 -0.66 5.39
CA LEU A 105 -5.57 -0.93 4.46
C LEU A 105 -4.23 -0.49 5.05
N TRP A 106 -3.27 -1.41 5.08
CA TRP A 106 -1.84 -1.12 5.10
C TRP A 106 -1.27 -1.40 3.71
N LEU A 107 -0.52 -0.45 3.15
CA LEU A 107 0.08 -0.58 1.82
C LEU A 107 1.54 -0.19 1.86
N LEU A 108 2.41 -1.09 1.39
CA LEU A 108 3.82 -0.81 1.16
C LEU A 108 4.02 -0.23 -0.24
N PHE A 109 3.96 1.09 -0.36
CA PHE A 109 4.06 1.79 -1.63
C PHE A 109 5.53 1.89 -2.10
N PRO A 110 5.86 1.45 -3.34
CA PRO A 110 7.23 1.37 -3.86
C PRO A 110 7.75 2.74 -4.34
N LEU A 111 8.08 3.63 -3.40
CA LEU A 111 8.52 5.00 -3.69
C LEU A 111 9.85 5.04 -4.46
N GLY A 112 10.98 4.87 -3.77
CA GLY A 112 12.32 5.04 -4.36
C GLY A 112 12.75 3.87 -5.21
N ILE A 113 12.20 2.67 -4.98
CA ILE A 113 12.53 1.49 -5.78
C ILE A 113 11.63 1.29 -7.00
N GLY A 114 10.50 2.00 -7.06
CA GLY A 114 9.49 1.88 -8.11
C GLY A 114 9.25 3.23 -8.78
N VAL A 115 8.29 3.99 -8.27
CA VAL A 115 7.78 5.22 -8.92
C VAL A 115 8.90 6.19 -9.26
N SER A 116 9.74 6.54 -8.29
CA SER A 116 10.80 7.53 -8.49
C SER A 116 11.88 7.09 -9.47
N ARG A 117 12.03 5.79 -9.73
CA ARG A 117 12.98 5.27 -10.74
C ARG A 117 12.43 5.32 -12.15
N LEU A 118 11.12 5.22 -12.32
CA LEU A 118 10.48 5.23 -13.63
C LEU A 118 10.24 6.64 -14.17
N LEU A 119 10.25 7.65 -13.29
CA LEU A 119 10.23 9.04 -13.68
C LEU A 119 11.61 9.42 -14.27
N THR A 120 11.69 9.66 -15.57
CA THR A 120 12.92 10.13 -16.25
C THR A 120 13.18 11.61 -15.95
N ARG A 121 14.42 12.07 -16.08
CA ARG A 121 14.77 13.50 -15.91
C ARG A 121 14.23 14.37 -17.05
N SER A 122 14.14 13.84 -18.26
CA SER A 122 13.62 14.55 -19.43
C SER A 122 12.09 14.71 -19.41
N GLY A 123 11.37 13.96 -18.58
CA GLY A 123 9.91 13.89 -18.63
C GLY A 123 9.36 12.93 -19.69
N GLU A 124 10.20 12.46 -20.60
CA GLU A 124 9.85 11.44 -21.59
C GLU A 124 9.83 10.06 -20.91
N ILE A 125 8.63 9.56 -20.62
CA ILE A 125 8.43 8.26 -19.97
C ILE A 125 7.97 7.24 -21.01
N PRO A 126 8.63 6.07 -21.13
CA PRO A 126 8.16 4.98 -21.99
C PRO A 126 6.69 4.60 -21.72
N GLN A 127 5.92 4.37 -22.78
CA GLN A 127 4.47 4.16 -22.68
C GLN A 127 4.07 3.04 -21.70
N GLY A 128 4.84 1.95 -21.65
CA GLY A 128 4.59 0.85 -20.71
C GLY A 128 4.79 1.25 -19.24
N TRP A 129 5.69 2.19 -18.94
CA TRP A 129 5.88 2.71 -17.58
C TRP A 129 4.78 3.70 -17.22
N ARG A 130 4.41 4.58 -18.17
CA ARG A 130 3.28 5.50 -18.01
C ARG A 130 2.00 4.75 -17.70
N THR A 131 1.69 3.70 -18.47
CA THR A 131 0.52 2.84 -18.24
C THR A 131 0.50 2.20 -16.84
N ARG A 132 1.66 1.80 -16.31
CA ARG A 132 1.74 1.25 -14.94
C ARG A 132 1.54 2.33 -13.87
N LEU A 133 2.05 3.55 -14.09
CA LEU A 133 1.81 4.69 -13.21
C LEU A 133 0.33 5.08 -13.23
N ASP A 134 -0.29 5.14 -14.41
CA ASP A 134 -1.72 5.43 -14.58
C ASP A 134 -2.59 4.40 -13.84
N LYS A 135 -2.21 3.12 -13.89
CA LYS A 135 -2.89 2.06 -13.14
C LYS A 135 -2.69 2.19 -11.63
N LEU A 136 -1.47 2.41 -11.16
CA LEU A 136 -1.14 2.54 -9.74
C LEU A 136 -1.81 3.77 -9.11
N LEU A 137 -1.81 4.88 -9.85
CA LEU A 137 -2.33 6.16 -9.40
C LEU A 137 -3.79 6.36 -9.83
N GLY A 138 -4.36 5.54 -10.71
CA GLY A 138 -5.77 5.64 -11.14
C GLY A 138 -6.14 6.90 -11.92
N THR A 139 -5.16 7.63 -12.44
CA THR A 139 -5.35 8.85 -13.22
C THR A 139 -4.14 9.07 -14.12
N THR A 140 -4.24 9.95 -15.11
CA THR A 140 -3.11 10.46 -15.91
C THR A 140 -2.62 11.82 -15.42
N THR A 141 -3.39 12.51 -14.58
CA THR A 141 -3.11 13.87 -14.08
C THR A 141 -1.92 13.97 -13.13
N TRP A 142 -1.36 12.83 -12.68
CA TRP A 142 -0.14 12.83 -11.88
C TRP A 142 1.06 13.41 -12.64
N TYR A 143 1.02 13.40 -13.98
CA TYR A 143 2.12 13.89 -14.80
C TYR A 143 2.39 15.37 -14.51
N ASP A 144 1.34 16.18 -14.46
CA ASP A 144 1.44 17.64 -14.24
C ASP A 144 1.87 17.98 -12.82
N GLU A 145 1.59 17.11 -11.85
CA GLU A 145 2.10 17.23 -10.48
C GLU A 145 3.56 16.79 -10.36
N PHE A 146 3.99 15.85 -11.20
CA PHE A 146 5.31 15.24 -11.13
C PHE A 146 6.35 15.92 -12.02
N TYR A 147 5.92 16.68 -13.02
CA TYR A 147 6.77 17.41 -13.94
C TYR A 147 6.33 18.86 -14.03
N LYS A 148 7.26 19.77 -13.78
CA LYS A 148 7.07 21.20 -13.98
C LYS A 148 8.09 21.68 -15.00
N VAL A 149 7.66 22.53 -15.92
CA VAL A 149 8.56 23.23 -16.84
C VAL A 149 8.86 24.59 -16.23
N GLU A 150 10.13 24.88 -16.03
CA GLU A 150 10.61 26.20 -15.61
C GLU A 150 11.49 26.79 -16.71
N HIS A 151 11.35 28.09 -16.92
CA HIS A 151 12.21 28.88 -17.79
C HIS A 151 13.30 29.50 -16.92
N ALA A 152 14.55 29.11 -17.17
CA ALA A 152 15.69 29.69 -16.48
C ALA A 152 16.79 30.03 -17.51
N PRO A 153 17.45 31.18 -17.36
CA PRO A 153 18.58 31.51 -18.21
C PRO A 153 19.73 30.53 -17.98
N ASP A 154 20.32 30.06 -19.07
CA ASP A 154 21.56 29.29 -19.01
C ASP A 154 22.76 30.17 -18.56
N LEU A 155 23.95 29.56 -18.48
CA LEU A 155 25.18 30.26 -18.11
C LEU A 155 25.55 31.43 -19.06
N PHE A 156 24.89 31.52 -20.22
CA PHE A 156 25.08 32.55 -21.24
C PHE A 156 23.90 33.52 -21.33
N GLY A 157 22.91 33.40 -20.45
CA GLY A 157 21.74 34.27 -20.40
C GLY A 157 20.65 33.96 -21.43
N ASN A 158 20.74 32.82 -22.14
CA ASN A 158 19.67 32.40 -23.04
C ASN A 158 18.56 31.71 -22.25
N ASP A 159 17.31 32.04 -22.55
CA ASP A 159 16.17 31.36 -21.93
C ASP A 159 16.16 29.88 -22.37
N GLN A 160 16.19 28.98 -21.40
CA GLN A 160 16.16 27.53 -21.62
C GLN A 160 15.03 26.91 -20.81
N GLU A 161 14.34 25.94 -21.42
CA GLU A 161 13.34 25.14 -20.74
C GLU A 161 14.01 24.05 -19.90
N HIS A 162 13.67 24.02 -18.61
CA HIS A 162 14.12 23.01 -17.67
C HIS A 162 12.93 22.20 -17.16
N VAL A 163 12.98 20.88 -17.39
CA VAL A 163 12.00 19.95 -16.83
C VAL A 163 12.42 19.58 -15.40
N LEU A 164 11.66 20.05 -14.43
CA LEU A 164 11.81 19.69 -13.03
C LEU A 164 10.97 18.46 -12.70
N LYS A 165 11.67 17.39 -12.34
CA LYS A 165 11.08 16.16 -11.80
C LYS A 165 10.76 16.30 -10.32
N ALA A 166 9.59 15.81 -9.91
CA ALA A 166 9.15 15.79 -8.53
C ALA A 166 10.08 15.03 -7.59
N THR A 167 10.16 15.55 -6.37
CA THR A 167 10.89 14.91 -5.27
C THR A 167 10.11 13.73 -4.71
N ASN A 168 10.82 12.83 -4.01
CA ASN A 168 10.20 11.73 -3.25
C ASN A 168 9.13 12.23 -2.27
N GLN A 169 9.33 13.40 -1.66
CA GLN A 169 8.35 14.01 -0.77
C GLN A 169 7.07 14.44 -1.50
N THR A 170 7.21 14.98 -2.72
CA THR A 170 6.07 15.38 -3.55
C THR A 170 5.25 14.15 -3.97
N ILE A 171 5.92 13.09 -4.42
CA ILE A 171 5.27 11.81 -4.78
C ILE A 171 4.58 11.19 -3.58
N ALA A 172 5.23 11.21 -2.41
CA ALA A 172 4.68 10.67 -1.17
C ALA A 172 3.40 11.40 -0.74
N ARG A 173 3.45 12.74 -0.73
CA ARG A 173 2.29 13.58 -0.43
C ARG A 173 1.17 13.34 -1.43
N TYR A 174 1.48 13.35 -2.73
CA TYR A 174 0.49 13.10 -3.78
C TYR A 174 -0.23 11.76 -3.57
N PHE A 175 0.51 10.67 -3.37
CA PHE A 175 -0.10 9.37 -3.16
C PHE A 175 -0.95 9.31 -1.88
N ASN A 176 -0.47 9.94 -0.79
CA ASN A 176 -1.23 10.00 0.46
C ASN A 176 -2.53 10.82 0.31
N ASP A 177 -2.47 11.95 -0.40
CA ASP A 177 -3.63 12.79 -0.67
C ASP A 177 -4.64 12.07 -1.58
N ARG A 178 -4.16 11.24 -2.51
CA ARG A 178 -5.02 10.35 -3.29
C ARG A 178 -5.74 9.33 -2.42
N LEU A 179 -5.11 8.74 -1.41
CA LEU A 179 -5.82 7.86 -0.47
C LEU A 179 -6.96 8.60 0.25
N LYS A 180 -6.74 9.88 0.61
CA LYS A 180 -7.77 10.71 1.27
C LYS A 180 -8.99 10.99 0.39
N THR A 181 -8.88 10.82 -0.94
CA THR A 181 -10.05 11.02 -1.82
C THR A 181 -11.02 9.85 -1.83
N VAL A 182 -10.59 8.66 -1.38
CA VAL A 182 -11.41 7.42 -1.42
C VAL A 182 -11.73 6.85 -0.03
N PHE A 183 -10.87 7.12 0.94
CA PHE A 183 -11.08 6.77 2.35
C PHE A 183 -11.75 7.91 3.13
N PRO A 184 -12.26 7.66 4.34
CA PRO A 184 -12.82 8.70 5.20
C PRO A 184 -11.84 9.88 5.38
N ALA A 185 -12.35 11.10 5.53
CA ALA A 185 -11.52 12.32 5.62
C ALA A 185 -10.45 12.26 6.73
N ASN A 186 -10.78 11.63 7.87
CA ASN A 186 -9.86 11.40 9.00
C ASN A 186 -9.37 9.94 9.05
N GLY A 187 -9.42 9.23 7.93
CA GLY A 187 -9.12 7.81 7.80
C GLY A 187 -7.70 7.51 7.34
N VAL A 188 -6.95 8.49 6.85
CA VAL A 188 -5.59 8.25 6.31
C VAL A 188 -4.54 8.80 7.28
N ALA A 189 -3.57 7.95 7.64
CA ALA A 189 -2.47 8.35 8.50
C ALA A 189 -1.34 9.02 7.71
N GLU A 190 -0.44 9.71 8.40
CA GLU A 190 0.76 10.26 7.77
C GLU A 190 1.76 9.12 7.52
N PRO A 191 2.21 8.87 6.27
CA PRO A 191 2.95 7.66 5.92
C PRO A 191 4.31 7.59 6.62
N GLY A 192 4.76 6.37 6.92
CA GLY A 192 6.13 6.09 7.37
C GLY A 192 7.07 5.94 6.17
N VAL A 193 8.28 6.51 6.25
CA VAL A 193 9.26 6.45 5.15
C VAL A 193 10.30 5.39 5.47
N LEU A 194 10.22 4.23 4.82
CA LEU A 194 11.19 3.16 5.04
C LEU A 194 12.44 3.40 4.20
N ARG A 195 13.59 3.47 4.87
CA ARG A 195 14.88 3.80 4.25
C ARG A 195 15.84 2.62 4.30
N ASN A 196 16.80 2.60 3.38
CA ASN A 196 17.92 1.66 3.46
C ASN A 196 19.02 2.16 4.40
N SER A 197 20.08 1.37 4.58
CA SER A 197 21.26 1.73 5.39
C SER A 197 22.00 2.98 4.90
N SER A 198 21.85 3.35 3.63
CA SER A 198 22.36 4.59 3.03
C SER A 198 21.37 5.76 3.10
N ASN A 199 20.33 5.65 3.94
CA ASN A 199 19.30 6.67 4.15
C ASN A 199 18.41 6.99 2.92
N ASN A 200 18.43 6.15 1.88
CA ASN A 200 17.59 6.32 0.70
C ASN A 200 16.15 5.84 0.97
N PRO A 201 15.11 6.65 0.68
CA PRO A 201 13.73 6.26 0.92
C PRO A 201 13.27 5.23 -0.12
N LEU A 202 13.10 3.98 0.29
CA LEU A 202 12.73 2.88 -0.60
C LEU A 202 11.21 2.76 -0.74
N TYR A 203 10.49 2.80 0.39
CA TYR A 203 9.05 2.59 0.45
C TYR A 203 8.36 3.61 1.33
N LEU A 204 7.06 3.79 1.09
CA LEU A 204 6.16 4.40 2.06
C LEU A 204 5.29 3.30 2.65
N LEU A 205 5.24 3.22 3.98
CA LEU A 205 4.24 2.43 4.67
C LEU A 205 3.02 3.33 4.89
N CYS A 206 1.98 3.13 4.10
CA CYS A 206 0.75 3.89 4.14
C CYS A 206 -0.32 3.14 4.95
N PHE A 207 -1.19 3.89 5.64
CA PHE A 207 -2.35 3.35 6.32
C PHE A 207 -3.61 4.15 6.00
N ALA A 208 -4.71 3.44 5.74
CA ALA A 208 -6.03 4.02 5.56
C ALA A 208 -7.12 3.16 6.23
N ALA A 209 -7.86 3.73 7.17
CA ALA A 209 -8.98 3.09 7.83
C ALA A 209 -10.23 3.13 6.94
N GLY A 210 -10.85 1.97 6.70
CA GLY A 210 -12.04 1.90 5.85
C GLY A 210 -13.31 2.39 6.54
N ASN A 211 -13.40 2.31 7.87
CA ASN A 211 -14.63 2.63 8.59
C ASN A 211 -14.64 4.05 9.16
N ASP A 212 -15.64 4.84 8.79
CA ASP A 212 -15.80 6.24 9.23
C ASP A 212 -15.79 6.40 10.76
N ARG A 213 -16.48 5.51 11.50
CA ARG A 213 -16.60 5.63 12.97
C ARG A 213 -15.31 5.22 13.67
N GLY A 214 -14.64 4.18 13.18
CA GLY A 214 -13.38 3.68 13.74
C GLY A 214 -12.15 4.47 13.31
N ALA A 215 -12.24 5.24 12.21
CA ALA A 215 -11.13 5.95 11.58
C ALA A 215 -10.30 6.79 12.55
N PRO A 216 -10.86 7.63 13.44
CA PRO A 216 -10.05 8.47 14.34
C PRO A 216 -9.13 7.65 15.27
N ILE A 217 -9.65 6.55 15.82
CA ILE A 217 -8.88 5.68 16.72
C ILE A 217 -7.84 4.88 15.92
N ALA A 218 -8.26 4.32 14.78
CA ALA A 218 -7.38 3.54 13.92
C ALA A 218 -6.19 4.36 13.40
N VAL A 219 -6.43 5.60 12.96
CA VAL A 219 -5.37 6.53 12.53
C VAL A 219 -4.46 6.93 13.68
N LYS A 220 -4.99 7.14 14.89
CA LYS A 220 -4.15 7.39 16.08
C LYS A 220 -3.19 6.24 16.35
N ILE A 221 -3.68 5.00 16.31
CA ILE A 221 -2.86 3.80 16.49
C ILE A 221 -1.83 3.69 15.37
N ALA A 222 -2.25 3.84 14.11
CA ALA A 222 -1.36 3.76 12.96
C ALA A 222 -0.24 4.80 13.02
N ASN A 223 -0.55 6.07 13.36
CA ASN A 223 0.46 7.12 13.52
C ASN A 223 1.49 6.76 14.61
N HIS A 224 1.08 6.14 15.71
CA HIS A 224 2.01 5.68 16.74
C HIS A 224 2.94 4.58 16.22
N ILE A 225 2.42 3.61 15.46
CA ILE A 225 3.23 2.55 14.82
C ILE A 225 4.20 3.16 13.80
N LEU A 226 3.72 4.11 12.99
CA LEU A 226 4.50 4.74 11.93
C LEU A 226 5.61 5.65 12.45
N GLN A 227 5.49 6.20 13.67
CA GLN A 227 6.58 6.95 14.32
C GLN A 227 7.84 6.11 14.51
N ALA A 228 7.71 4.82 14.82
CA ALA A 228 8.86 3.92 14.95
C ALA A 228 9.54 3.61 13.60
N ALA A 229 8.88 3.92 12.49
CA ALA A 229 9.36 3.69 11.13
C ALA A 229 9.86 4.97 10.44
N ARG A 230 9.83 6.13 11.12
CA ARG A 230 10.32 7.43 10.62
C ARG A 230 11.73 7.70 11.11
#